data_AF-A0A2V7YCR8-F1
#
_entry.id   AF-A0A2V7YCR8-F1
#
_cell.length_a   1.000
_cell.length_b   1.000
_cell.length_c   1.000
_cell.angle_alpha   90.00
_cell.angle_beta   90.00
_cell.angle_gamma   90.00
#
_symmetry.space_group_name_H-M   'P 1'
#
loop_
_entity.id
_entity.type
_entity.pdbx_description
1 polymer ?
#
loop_
_entity_poly.entity_id
_entity_poly.type
_entity_poly.pdbx_seq_one_letter_code
_entity_poly.pdbx_strand_id
1 'polypeptide(L)'
;MSDLMARAEKILPGGVSSPVRAFRGVGGTPVFVRAAQGAYLESEDGRRYVDYIGGYGPHILGHRHPAIVAAIAEALGRGTAFGAPTLPEVEIAETIASALPS
;
A
#
# COMPACT_ATOMS: atom_id res chain seq x y z
N MET A 1 19.02 -9.85 -5.46
CA MET A 1 17.73 -10.38 -4.95
C MET A 1 17.88 -11.40 -3.83
N SER A 2 18.78 -12.38 -3.94
CA SER A 2 18.96 -13.43 -2.91
C SER A 2 19.22 -12.88 -1.52
N ASP A 3 19.88 -11.74 -1.40
CA ASP A 3 20.15 -11.11 -0.10
C ASP A 3 18.89 -10.57 0.60
N LEU A 4 17.96 -9.90 -0.10
CA LEU A 4 16.77 -9.32 0.56
C LEU A 4 15.80 -10.38 1.07
N MET A 5 15.50 -11.40 0.25
CA MET A 5 14.62 -12.49 0.69
C MET A 5 15.27 -13.31 1.81
N ALA A 6 16.56 -13.64 1.70
CA ALA A 6 17.27 -14.37 2.75
C ALA A 6 17.37 -13.56 4.06
N ARG A 7 17.48 -12.23 3.98
CA ARG A 7 17.40 -11.36 5.17
C ARG A 7 15.99 -11.38 5.77
N ALA A 8 14.96 -11.30 4.95
CA ALA A 8 13.57 -11.30 5.41
C ALA A 8 13.18 -12.64 6.08
N GLU A 9 13.58 -13.78 5.51
CA GLU A 9 13.29 -15.12 6.06
C GLU A 9 13.86 -15.35 7.46
N LYS A 10 14.94 -14.65 7.82
CA LYS A 10 15.54 -14.73 9.16
C LYS A 10 14.69 -14.07 10.24
N ILE A 11 13.82 -13.13 9.87
CA ILE A 11 13.09 -12.27 10.83
C ILE A 11 11.57 -12.30 10.65
N LEU A 12 11.08 -12.69 9.48
CA LEU A 12 9.65 -12.82 9.15
C LEU A 12 9.33 -14.28 8.85
N PRO A 13 8.25 -14.85 9.43
CA PRO A 13 7.79 -16.17 9.07
C PRO A 13 7.50 -16.28 7.56
N GLY A 14 8.28 -17.10 6.84
CA GLY A 14 8.19 -17.22 5.38
C GLY A 14 8.68 -16.00 4.60
N GLY A 15 9.46 -15.11 5.23
CA GLY A 15 10.07 -13.94 4.60
C GLY A 15 9.11 -12.79 4.30
N VAL A 16 7.86 -12.85 4.76
CA VAL A 16 6.82 -11.87 4.44
C VAL A 16 5.85 -11.64 5.60
N SER A 17 5.23 -10.46 5.66
CA SER A 17 4.19 -10.13 6.66
C SER A 17 2.78 -10.58 6.28
N SER A 18 2.58 -11.06 5.04
CA SER A 18 1.30 -11.60 4.56
C SER A 18 1.55 -12.79 3.63
N PRO A 19 0.94 -13.97 3.87
CA PRO A 19 1.31 -15.22 3.18
C PRO A 19 1.29 -15.17 1.65
N VAL A 20 0.33 -14.45 1.06
CA VAL A 20 0.20 -14.32 -0.41
C VAL A 20 1.46 -13.73 -1.05
N ARG A 21 2.20 -12.90 -0.31
CA ARG A 21 3.42 -12.24 -0.81
C ARG A 21 4.60 -13.21 -0.94
N ALA A 22 4.53 -14.41 -0.36
CA ALA A 22 5.59 -15.42 -0.45
C ALA A 22 5.59 -16.19 -1.78
N PHE A 23 4.66 -15.90 -2.69
CA PHE A 23 4.56 -16.51 -4.04
C PHE A 23 4.41 -18.04 -4.03
N ARG A 24 4.07 -18.67 -2.91
CA ARG A 24 3.93 -20.13 -2.79
C ARG A 24 2.94 -20.75 -3.79
N GLY A 25 1.90 -20.00 -4.18
CA GLY A 25 0.91 -20.46 -5.16
C GLY A 25 1.35 -20.38 -6.62
N VAL A 26 2.42 -19.64 -6.94
CA VAL A 26 2.88 -19.40 -8.32
C VAL A 26 4.34 -19.80 -8.54
N GLY A 27 5.09 -20.09 -7.48
CA GLY A 27 6.51 -20.39 -7.51
C GLY A 27 7.38 -19.14 -7.75
N GLY A 28 8.71 -19.36 -7.76
CA GLY A 28 9.68 -18.29 -7.94
C GLY A 28 10.00 -17.51 -6.66
N THR A 29 10.65 -16.36 -6.84
CA THR A 29 11.06 -15.49 -5.72
C THR A 29 10.15 -14.26 -5.67
N PRO A 30 9.63 -13.88 -4.49
CA PRO A 30 8.86 -12.65 -4.33
C PRO A 30 9.59 -11.41 -4.86
N VAL A 31 8.81 -10.51 -5.48
CA VAL A 31 9.31 -9.22 -5.96
C VAL A 31 9.30 -8.21 -4.82
N PHE A 32 10.46 -7.68 -4.48
CA PHE A 32 10.59 -6.54 -3.56
C PHE A 32 10.40 -5.24 -4.34
N VAL A 33 9.40 -4.45 -3.95
CA VAL A 33 9.02 -3.19 -4.58
C VAL A 33 9.67 -2.03 -3.84
N ARG A 34 10.33 -1.12 -4.56
CA ARG A 34 10.94 0.10 -4.00
C ARG A 34 10.07 1.34 -4.17
N ALA A 35 9.31 1.41 -5.27
CA ALA A 35 8.51 2.58 -5.60
C ALA A 35 7.30 2.20 -6.45
N ALA A 36 6.32 3.10 -6.51
CA ALA A 36 5.15 2.96 -7.35
C ALA A 36 4.61 4.33 -7.78
N GLN A 37 4.12 4.46 -9.01
CA GLN A 37 3.50 5.69 -9.52
C GLN A 37 2.50 5.39 -10.63
N GLY A 38 1.30 5.96 -10.53
CA GLY A 38 0.21 5.67 -11.46
C GLY A 38 -0.10 4.17 -11.48
N ALA A 39 -0.09 3.57 -12.66
CA ALA A 39 -0.33 2.14 -12.85
C ALA A 39 0.95 1.28 -12.77
N TYR A 40 2.06 1.78 -12.23
CA TYR A 40 3.35 1.08 -12.27
C TYR A 40 3.95 0.81 -10.90
N LEU A 41 4.49 -0.39 -10.73
CA LEU A 41 5.44 -0.74 -9.66
C LEU A 41 6.88 -0.73 -10.22
N GLU A 42 7.82 -0.37 -9.36
CA GLU A 42 9.25 -0.45 -9.62
C GLU A 42 9.90 -1.31 -8.54
N SER A 43 10.57 -2.38 -8.94
CA SER A 43 11.23 -3.31 -8.03
C SER A 43 12.65 -2.87 -7.68
N GLU A 44 13.20 -3.49 -6.63
CA GLU A 44 14.57 -3.23 -6.17
C GLU A 44 15.65 -3.53 -7.24
N ASP A 45 15.39 -4.47 -8.16
CA ASP A 45 16.27 -4.73 -9.32
C ASP A 45 16.05 -3.78 -10.51
N GLY A 46 15.21 -2.76 -10.35
CA GLY A 46 14.96 -1.73 -11.36
C GLY A 46 14.01 -2.13 -12.48
N ARG A 47 13.31 -3.27 -12.35
CA ARG A 47 12.24 -3.62 -13.29
C ARG A 47 10.98 -2.82 -13.01
N ARG A 48 10.27 -2.47 -14.07
CA ARG A 48 8.97 -1.79 -14.01
C ARG A 48 7.87 -2.74 -14.47
N TYR A 49 6.79 -2.78 -13.71
CA TYR A 49 5.63 -3.64 -13.95
C TYR A 49 4.38 -2.79 -14.08
N VAL A 50 3.49 -3.14 -15.01
CA VAL A 50 2.11 -2.66 -14.96
C VAL A 50 1.43 -3.37 -13.80
N ASP A 51 0.83 -2.60 -12.89
CA ASP A 51 0.27 -3.12 -11.64
C ASP A 51 -1.20 -3.48 -11.79
N TYR A 52 -1.47 -4.78 -11.80
CA TYR A 52 -2.82 -5.32 -11.69
C TYR A 52 -3.16 -5.81 -10.27
N ILE A 53 -2.21 -5.74 -9.32
CA ILE A 53 -2.47 -6.02 -7.90
C ILE A 53 -3.17 -4.81 -7.27
N GLY A 54 -2.70 -3.59 -7.57
CA GLY A 54 -3.36 -2.34 -7.13
C GLY A 54 -3.49 -2.25 -5.61
N GLY A 55 -2.52 -2.79 -4.87
CA GLY A 55 -2.55 -2.88 -3.41
C GLY A 55 -3.60 -3.85 -2.86
N TYR A 56 -4.12 -4.76 -3.68
CA TYR A 56 -5.30 -5.59 -3.42
C TYR A 56 -6.62 -4.80 -3.37
N GLY A 57 -6.71 -3.70 -4.14
CA GLY A 57 -7.93 -2.89 -4.28
C GLY A 57 -7.81 -1.38 -4.01
N PRO A 58 -7.09 -0.90 -2.97
CA PRO A 58 -7.18 0.51 -2.54
C PRO A 58 -6.59 1.51 -3.55
N HIS A 59 -5.73 1.08 -4.48
CA HIS A 59 -5.11 1.97 -5.46
C HIS A 59 -5.93 2.11 -6.74
N ILE A 60 -7.25 2.31 -6.63
CA ILE A 60 -8.16 2.50 -7.78
C ILE A 60 -7.80 3.72 -8.63
N LEU A 61 -7.27 4.79 -8.02
CA LEU A 61 -6.78 5.99 -8.71
C LEU A 61 -5.29 5.90 -9.10
N GLY A 62 -4.68 4.72 -8.95
CA GLY A 62 -3.25 4.50 -9.10
C GLY A 62 -2.42 4.95 -7.90
N HIS A 63 -1.14 4.56 -7.93
CA HIS A 63 -0.17 4.86 -6.89
C HIS A 63 0.24 6.34 -6.90
N ARG A 64 0.46 6.91 -5.71
CA ARG A 64 0.92 8.30 -5.52
C ARG A 64 0.06 9.33 -6.27
N HIS A 65 -1.26 9.16 -6.28
CA HIS A 65 -2.17 10.14 -6.87
C HIS A 65 -1.95 11.52 -6.20
N PRO A 66 -1.72 12.61 -6.97
CA PRO A 66 -1.29 13.89 -6.42
C PRO A 66 -2.20 14.45 -5.32
N ALA A 67 -3.52 14.35 -5.49
CA ALA A 67 -4.48 14.82 -4.50
C ALA A 67 -4.41 14.04 -3.17
N ILE A 68 -4.18 12.72 -3.22
CA ILE A 68 -4.06 11.88 -2.02
C ILE A 68 -2.75 12.20 -1.30
N VAL A 69 -1.64 12.35 -2.05
CA VAL A 69 -0.35 12.71 -1.48
C VAL A 69 -0.41 14.08 -0.79
N ALA A 70 -1.07 15.06 -1.41
CA ALA A 70 -1.26 16.39 -0.82
C ALA A 70 -2.08 16.34 0.48
N ALA A 71 -3.22 15.62 0.49
CA ALA A 71 -4.06 15.46 1.67
C ALA A 71 -3.32 14.76 2.83
N ILE A 72 -2.52 13.73 2.54
CA ILE A 72 -1.67 13.07 3.53
C ILE A 72 -0.62 14.05 4.09
N ALA A 73 0.05 14.83 3.23
CA ALA A 73 1.06 15.79 3.66
C ALA A 73 0.46 16.87 4.57
N GLU A 74 -0.75 17.35 4.27
CA GLU A 74 -1.48 18.28 5.13
C GLU A 74 -1.86 17.66 6.49
N ALA A 75 -2.36 16.42 6.48
CA ALA A 75 -2.69 15.69 7.71
C ALA A 75 -1.44 15.49 8.60
N LEU A 76 -0.29 15.13 8.00
CA LEU A 76 0.98 15.00 8.71
C LEU A 76 1.41 16.29 9.40
N GLY A 77 1.07 17.46 8.85
CA GLY A 77 1.31 18.76 9.48
C GLY A 77 0.57 18.98 10.80
N ARG A 78 -0.50 18.19 11.05
CA ARG A 78 -1.31 18.25 12.29
C ARG A 78 -1.02 17.11 13.25
N GLY A 79 -0.49 15.99 12.76
CA GLY A 79 -0.23 14.76 13.52
C GLY A 79 -1.05 13.57 12.99
N THR A 80 -0.63 12.35 13.34
CA THR A 80 -1.22 11.11 12.77
C THR A 80 -2.19 10.39 13.69
N ALA A 81 -2.17 10.66 14.99
CA ALA A 81 -3.03 10.02 15.97
C ALA A 81 -3.19 10.92 17.20
N PHE A 82 -4.44 11.14 17.63
CA PHE A 82 -4.75 12.11 18.69
C PHE A 82 -5.39 11.48 19.93
N GLY A 83 -5.92 10.25 19.84
CA GLY A 83 -6.64 9.62 20.95
C GLY A 83 -7.94 10.34 21.35
N ALA A 84 -8.42 11.26 20.51
CA ALA A 84 -9.63 12.04 20.69
C ALA A 84 -10.33 12.20 19.32
N PRO A 85 -11.65 12.46 19.29
CA PRO A 85 -12.40 12.62 18.05
C PRO A 85 -11.88 13.76 17.17
N THR A 86 -11.97 13.58 15.85
CA THR A 86 -11.53 14.54 14.84
C THR A 86 -12.62 14.81 13.79
N LEU A 87 -12.63 16.01 13.21
CA LEU A 87 -13.58 16.35 12.15
C LEU A 87 -13.53 15.40 10.93
N PRO A 88 -12.36 14.94 10.44
CA PRO A 88 -12.30 13.98 9.34
C PRO A 88 -13.02 12.65 9.60
N GLU A 89 -13.17 12.22 10.86
CA GLU A 89 -13.96 11.03 11.20
C GLU A 89 -15.46 11.23 10.91
N VAL A 90 -15.98 12.44 11.13
CA VAL A 90 -17.37 12.79 10.82
C VAL A 90 -17.55 12.87 9.30
N GLU A 91 -16.67 13.59 8.60
CA GLU A 91 -16.75 13.80 7.15
C GLU A 91 -16.70 12.48 6.36
N ILE A 92 -15.83 11.53 6.76
CA ILE A 92 -15.76 10.23 6.09
C ILE A 92 -17.01 9.39 6.35
N ALA A 93 -17.60 9.47 7.55
CA ALA A 93 -18.83 8.76 7.87
C ALA A 93 -20.02 9.27 7.05
N GLU A 94 -20.16 10.59 6.90
CA GLU A 94 -21.16 11.23 6.05
C GLU A 94 -20.99 10.83 4.58
N THR A 95 -19.74 10.79 4.10
CA THR A 95 -19.41 10.35 2.74
C THR A 95 -19.83 8.90 2.49
N ILE A 96 -19.52 7.99 3.42
CA ILE A 96 -19.88 6.57 3.31
C ILE A 96 -21.40 6.39 3.31
N ALA A 97 -22.11 7.04 4.25
CA ALA A 97 -23.57 6.96 4.35
C ALA A 97 -24.25 7.46 3.07
N SER A 98 -23.70 8.50 2.45
CA SER A 98 -24.20 9.05 1.18
C SER A 98 -23.93 8.12 -0.01
N ALA A 99 -22.79 7.41 -0.02
CA ALA A 99 -22.40 6.52 -1.10
C ALA A 99 -23.12 5.16 -1.07
N LEU A 100 -23.58 4.73 0.11
CA LEU A 100 -24.26 3.45 0.34
C LEU A 100 -25.64 3.69 1.01
N PRO A 101 -26.64 4.16 0.26
CA PRO A 101 -27.97 4.38 0.81
C PRO A 101 -28.64 3.05 1.21
N SER A 102 -29.32 3.05 2.35
CA SER A 102 -30.07 1.92 2.92
C SER A 102 -31.40 1.65 2.22
#